data_AF-A0A821A993-F1
#
_entry.id   AF-A0A821A993-F1
#
_cell.length_a   1.000
_cell.length_b   1.000
_cell.length_c   1.000
_cell.angle_alpha   90.00
_cell.angle_beta   90.00
_cell.angle_gamma   90.00
#
_symmetry.space_group_name_H-M   'P 1'
#
loop_
_entity.id
_entity.type
_entity.pdbx_description
1 polymer ?
#
loop_
_entity_poly.entity_id
_entity_poly.type
_entity_poly.pdbx_seq_one_letter_code
_entity_poly.pdbx_strand_id
1 'polypeptide(L)'
;MNGFSIPVNPTDNLAADGQLFIEMCEKDKKFCELVTARAPDTAFACYDFWVEKLIHELGPWREEVGNDGIRRIQCPYNQTLMRTLRDKYDIRHYEISINQSKISR
;
A
#
# COMPACT_ATOMS: atom_id res chain seq x y z
N MET A 1 -6.86 -5.84 35.27
CA MET A 1 -6.55 -5.87 33.83
C MET A 1 -6.33 -7.32 33.46
N ASN A 2 -7.24 -7.90 32.66
CA ASN A 2 -7.03 -9.23 32.10
C ASN A 2 -6.11 -9.04 30.90
N GLY A 3 -4.93 -9.69 30.92
CA GLY A 3 -3.96 -9.63 29.82
C GLY A 3 -4.47 -10.34 28.56
N PHE A 4 -3.59 -10.56 27.59
CA PHE A 4 -3.94 -11.27 26.36
C PHE A 4 -4.22 -12.76 26.63
N SER A 5 -5.24 -13.31 25.95
CA SER A 5 -5.46 -14.76 25.88
C SER A 5 -4.40 -15.40 24.99
N ILE A 6 -3.71 -16.42 25.51
CA ILE A 6 -2.71 -17.19 24.76
C ILE A 6 -3.36 -18.45 24.19
N PRO A 7 -3.14 -18.80 22.90
CA PRO A 7 -2.35 -18.05 21.93
C PRO A 7 -3.08 -16.79 21.44
N VAL A 8 -2.32 -15.70 21.26
CA VAL A 8 -2.85 -14.46 20.67
C VAL A 8 -3.08 -14.71 19.19
N ASN A 9 -4.31 -14.51 18.71
CA ASN A 9 -4.56 -14.56 17.29
C ASN A 9 -3.85 -13.35 16.63
N PRO A 10 -2.99 -13.57 15.62
CA PRO A 10 -2.20 -12.51 15.00
C PRO A 10 -3.04 -11.38 14.36
N THR A 11 -4.33 -11.60 14.12
CA THR A 11 -5.23 -10.56 13.57
C THR A 11 -5.86 -9.65 14.63
N ASP A 12 -5.92 -10.08 15.90
CA ASP A 12 -6.76 -9.45 16.92
C ASP A 12 -6.28 -8.04 17.32
N ASN A 13 -5.03 -7.69 17.05
CA ASN A 13 -4.43 -6.40 17.40
C ASN A 13 -3.72 -5.71 16.22
N LEU A 14 -4.13 -5.99 14.99
CA LEU A 14 -3.57 -5.30 13.84
C LEU A 14 -4.02 -3.84 13.84
N ALA A 15 -3.07 -2.92 13.62
CA ALA A 15 -3.37 -1.55 13.25
C ALA A 15 -4.16 -1.52 11.92
N ALA A 16 -4.84 -0.40 11.63
CA ALA A 16 -5.64 -0.23 10.41
C ALA A 16 -4.88 -0.64 9.13
N ASP A 17 -3.63 -0.22 9.00
CA ASP A 17 -2.72 -0.62 7.93
C ASP A 17 -2.57 -2.13 7.82
N GLY A 18 -2.33 -2.81 8.94
CA GLY A 18 -2.21 -4.27 8.97
C GLY A 18 -3.52 -4.96 8.58
N GLN A 19 -4.66 -4.46 9.03
CA GLN A 19 -5.97 -5.00 8.67
C GLN A 19 -6.23 -4.86 7.17
N LEU A 20 -5.92 -3.69 6.60
CA LEU A 20 -6.04 -3.45 5.16
C LEU A 20 -5.15 -4.41 4.38
N PHE A 21 -3.88 -4.57 4.78
CA PHE A 21 -2.93 -5.42 4.08
C PHE A 21 -3.41 -6.87 3.99
N ILE A 22 -3.92 -7.40 5.12
CA ILE A 22 -4.47 -8.77 5.17
C ILE A 22 -5.69 -8.88 4.26
N GLU A 23 -6.67 -7.98 4.36
CA GLU A 23 -7.87 -8.05 3.53
C GLU A 23 -7.57 -7.87 2.03
N MET A 24 -6.56 -7.06 1.69
CA MET A 24 -6.08 -6.91 0.32
C MET A 24 -5.51 -8.24 -0.21
N CYS A 25 -4.66 -8.93 0.57
CA CYS A 25 -4.14 -10.25 0.21
C CYS A 25 -5.25 -11.31 0.08
N GLU A 26 -6.25 -11.29 0.97
CA GLU A 26 -7.38 -12.23 0.92
C GLU A 26 -8.25 -12.04 -0.34
N LYS A 27 -8.46 -10.78 -0.75
CA LYS A 27 -9.34 -10.43 -1.88
C LYS A 27 -8.62 -10.41 -3.22
N ASP A 28 -7.32 -10.16 -3.26
CA ASP A 28 -6.50 -10.10 -4.47
C ASP A 28 -5.29 -11.03 -4.33
N LYS A 29 -5.43 -12.25 -4.86
CA LYS A 29 -4.36 -13.26 -4.84
C LYS A 29 -3.10 -12.79 -5.56
N LYS A 30 -3.23 -12.02 -6.65
CA LYS A 30 -2.08 -11.50 -7.40
C LYS A 30 -1.34 -10.47 -6.59
N PHE A 31 -2.07 -9.59 -5.89
CA PHE A 31 -1.47 -8.70 -4.92
C PHE A 31 -0.74 -9.50 -3.83
N CYS A 32 -1.35 -10.55 -3.29
CA CYS A 32 -0.70 -11.34 -2.25
C CYS A 32 0.60 -11.99 -2.75
N GLU A 33 0.60 -12.57 -3.94
CA GLU A 33 1.80 -13.12 -4.58
C GLU A 33 2.86 -12.03 -4.81
N LEU A 34 2.46 -10.86 -5.31
CA LEU A 34 3.35 -9.71 -5.56
C LEU A 34 4.10 -9.27 -4.29
N VAL A 35 3.45 -9.30 -3.13
CA VAL A 35 4.03 -8.79 -1.88
C VAL A 35 4.68 -9.86 -1.01
N THR A 36 4.43 -11.14 -1.28
CA THR A 36 4.94 -12.27 -0.45
C THR A 36 5.89 -13.21 -1.18
N ALA A 37 5.86 -13.27 -2.51
CA ALA A 37 6.61 -14.25 -3.29
C ALA A 37 7.41 -13.61 -4.44
N ARG A 38 8.70 -13.91 -4.53
CA ARG A 38 9.57 -13.43 -5.62
C ARG A 38 9.19 -14.10 -6.95
N ALA A 39 8.92 -13.29 -7.96
CA ALA A 39 8.67 -13.69 -9.34
C ALA A 39 9.75 -13.07 -10.27
N PRO A 40 10.21 -13.80 -11.31
CA PRO A 40 11.32 -13.35 -12.15
C PRO A 40 11.11 -12.02 -12.89
N ASP A 41 9.85 -11.65 -13.11
CA ASP A 41 9.39 -10.51 -13.92
C ASP A 41 8.92 -9.32 -13.08
N THR A 42 9.00 -9.42 -11.75
CA THR A 42 8.57 -8.34 -10.86
C THR A 42 9.76 -7.53 -10.36
N ALA A 43 9.63 -6.21 -10.37
CA ALA A 43 10.67 -5.30 -9.89
C ALA A 43 10.96 -5.54 -8.41
N PHE A 44 12.25 -5.58 -8.03
CA PHE A 44 12.69 -5.77 -6.64
C PHE A 44 12.04 -4.79 -5.64
N ALA A 45 11.78 -3.56 -6.10
CA ALA A 45 11.15 -2.51 -5.31
C ALA A 45 9.70 -2.82 -4.87
N CYS A 46 9.04 -3.79 -5.51
CA CYS A 46 7.71 -4.27 -5.13
C CYS A 46 7.76 -5.32 -4.01
N TYR A 47 8.95 -5.84 -3.69
CA TYR A 47 9.18 -6.80 -2.61
C TYR A 47 9.79 -6.16 -1.37
N ASP A 48 10.73 -5.25 -1.58
CA ASP A 48 11.44 -4.53 -0.51
C ASP A 48 10.75 -3.20 -0.23
N PHE A 49 9.64 -3.29 0.51
CA PHE A 49 8.80 -2.15 0.85
C PHE A 49 8.44 -2.11 2.33
N TRP A 50 8.14 -0.90 2.80
CA TRP A 50 7.43 -0.69 4.06
C TRP A 50 5.94 -0.74 3.76
N VAL A 51 5.17 -1.49 4.55
CA VAL A 51 3.70 -1.66 4.36
C VAL A 51 3.01 -0.29 4.20
N GLU A 52 3.42 0.72 4.95
CA GLU A 52 2.94 2.10 4.82
C GLU A 52 3.10 2.64 3.38
N LYS A 53 4.26 2.45 2.74
CA LYS A 53 4.47 2.94 1.36
C LYS A 53 3.50 2.29 0.37
N LEU A 54 3.16 1.03 0.60
CA LEU A 54 2.20 0.31 -0.23
C LEU A 54 0.78 0.82 0.01
N ILE A 55 0.37 0.90 1.28
CA ILE A 55 -0.99 1.28 1.68
C ILE A 55 -1.28 2.74 1.32
N HIS A 56 -0.28 3.61 1.44
CA HIS A 56 -0.41 5.02 1.09
C HIS A 56 -0.07 5.33 -0.38
N GLU A 57 0.14 4.31 -1.22
CA GLU A 57 0.44 4.45 -2.65
C GLU A 57 1.64 5.40 -2.91
N LEU A 58 2.75 5.15 -2.22
CA LEU A 58 3.99 5.94 -2.29
C LEU A 58 5.08 5.25 -3.12
N GLY A 59 5.90 6.06 -3.79
CA GLY A 59 7.03 5.57 -4.59
C GLY A 59 6.57 4.61 -5.70
N PRO A 60 7.12 3.39 -5.81
CA PRO A 60 6.76 2.41 -6.85
C PRO A 60 5.28 2.02 -6.90
N TRP A 61 4.54 2.25 -5.82
CA TRP A 61 3.12 1.92 -5.67
C TRP A 61 2.19 3.05 -6.12
N ARG A 62 2.75 4.23 -6.41
CA ARG A 62 2.02 5.40 -6.90
C ARG A 62 1.69 5.25 -8.38
N GLU A 63 0.54 5.78 -8.79
CA GLU A 63 0.25 6.06 -10.20
C GLU A 63 0.96 7.35 -10.64
N GLU A 64 1.87 7.24 -11.59
CA GLU A 64 2.60 8.38 -12.17
C GLU A 64 2.17 8.65 -13.61
N VAL A 65 2.12 9.93 -14.00
CA VAL A 65 1.83 10.35 -15.38
C VAL A 65 3.16 10.52 -16.11
N GLY A 66 3.38 9.70 -17.15
CA GLY A 66 4.56 9.82 -18.00
C GLY A 66 4.54 11.08 -18.87
N ASN A 67 5.68 11.40 -19.49
CA ASN A 67 5.80 12.51 -20.44
C ASN A 67 4.92 12.34 -21.69
N ASP A 68 4.46 11.11 -21.96
CA ASP A 68 3.51 10.74 -22.99
C ASP A 68 2.04 10.88 -22.55
N GLY A 69 1.79 11.37 -21.33
CA GLY A 69 0.46 11.48 -20.73
C GLY A 69 -0.13 10.16 -20.25
N ILE A 70 0.59 9.04 -20.41
CA ILE A 70 0.12 7.71 -20.03
C ILE A 70 0.37 7.51 -18.54
N ARG A 71 -0.66 7.07 -17.83
CA ARG A 71 -0.55 6.68 -16.42
C ARG A 71 0.08 5.31 -16.30
N ARG A 72 1.12 5.19 -15.48
CA ARG A 72 1.83 3.93 -15.22
C ARG A 72 2.01 3.74 -13.73
N ILE A 73 1.96 2.48 -13.32
CA ILE A 73 2.24 2.04 -11.96
C ILE A 73 3.38 1.04 -12.07
N GLN A 74 4.43 1.21 -11.28
CA GLN A 74 5.60 0.33 -11.33
C GLN A 74 5.31 -1.02 -10.68
N CYS A 75 4.63 -1.02 -9.53
CA CYS A 75 4.18 -2.22 -8.84
C CYS A 75 2.67 -2.41 -9.08
N PRO A 76 2.25 -3.32 -9.97
CA PRO A 76 0.84 -3.43 -10.36
C PRO A 76 0.00 -4.14 -9.29
N TYR A 77 -1.10 -3.53 -8.86
CA TYR A 77 -2.09 -4.10 -7.95
C TYR A 77 -3.47 -3.49 -8.22
N ASN A 78 -4.52 -4.03 -7.58
CA ASN A 78 -5.85 -3.46 -7.68
C ASN A 78 -5.98 -2.16 -6.85
N GLN A 79 -5.69 -1.01 -7.47
CA GLN A 79 -5.79 0.31 -6.83
C GLN A 79 -7.20 0.65 -6.36
N THR A 80 -8.23 0.25 -7.10
CA THR A 80 -9.62 0.51 -6.71
C THR A 80 -9.96 -0.19 -5.40
N LEU A 81 -9.55 -1.45 -5.26
CA LEU A 81 -9.72 -2.20 -4.02
C LEU A 81 -8.91 -1.58 -2.89
N MET A 82 -7.63 -1.23 -3.13
CA MET A 82 -6.79 -0.55 -2.14
C MET A 82 -7.47 0.71 -1.60
N ARG A 83 -7.91 1.62 -2.48
CA ARG A 83 -8.58 2.88 -2.09
C ARG A 83 -9.89 2.62 -1.35
N THR A 84 -10.68 1.66 -1.81
CA THR A 84 -11.92 1.24 -1.12
C THR A 84 -11.65 0.75 0.31
N LEU A 85 -10.59 -0.05 0.50
CA LEU A 85 -10.22 -0.54 1.82
C LEU A 85 -9.64 0.58 2.69
N ARG A 86 -8.90 1.53 2.12
CA ARG A 86 -8.42 2.70 2.87
C ARG A 86 -9.57 3.51 3.43
N ASP A 87 -10.60 3.75 2.62
CA ASP A 87 -11.82 4.44 3.06
C ASP A 87 -12.52 3.65 4.18
N LYS A 88 -12.60 2.31 4.05
CA LYS A 88 -13.16 1.42 5.07
C LYS A 88 -12.45 1.54 6.42
N TYR A 89 -11.13 1.71 6.41
CA TYR A 89 -10.28 1.76 7.60
C TYR A 89 -9.89 3.18 8.03
N ASP A 90 -10.48 4.23 7.45
CA ASP A 90 -10.17 5.64 7.70
C ASP A 90 -8.68 6.01 7.53
N ILE A 91 -8.02 5.39 6.54
CA ILE A 91 -6.59 5.59 6.24
C ILE A 91 -6.43 6.75 5.26
N ARG A 92 -6.12 7.93 5.78
CA ARG A 92 -5.98 9.16 5.00
C ARG A 92 -4.83 9.11 4.00
N HIS A 93 -4.96 9.86 2.90
CA HIS A 93 -3.84 10.12 2.00
C HIS A 93 -2.77 10.91 2.74
N TYR A 94 -1.52 10.43 2.66
CA TYR A 94 -0.37 11.25 3.02
C TYR A 94 -0.28 12.32 1.93
N GLU A 95 -0.77 13.53 2.22
CA GLU A 95 -0.40 14.69 1.42
C GLU A 95 1.10 14.88 1.62
N ILE A 96 1.89 14.40 0.65
CA ILE A 96 3.25 14.91 0.51
C ILE A 96 3.05 16.37 0.12
N SER A 97 3.14 17.26 1.10
CA SER A 97 3.32 18.69 0.88
C SER A 97 4.62 18.86 0.10
N ILE A 98 4.52 18.83 -1.23
CA ILE A 98 5.58 19.33 -2.08
C ILE A 98 5.64 20.82 -1.76
N ASN A 99 6.59 21.21 -0.91
CA ASN A 99 6.94 22.59 -0.68
C ASN A 99 7.06 23.29 -2.04
N GLN A 100 6.06 24.08 -2.41
CA GLN A 100 6.19 25.12 -3.43
C GLN A 100 7.12 26.20 -2.89
N SER A 101 8.40 25.86 -2.75
CA SER A 101 9.45 26.85 -2.60
C SER A 101 9.91 27.22 -4.01
N LYS A 102 9.65 28.48 -4.37
CA LYS A 102 10.00 29.21 -5.62
C LYS A 102 8.91 29.02 -6.69
N ILE A 103 8.26 30.06 -7.20
CA ILE A 103 8.80 31.32 -7.71
C ILE A 103 7.81 32.47 -7.42
N SER A 104 8.17 33.38 -6.50
CA SER A 104 7.80 34.79 -6.67
C SER A 104 8.92 35.44 -7.46
N ARG A 105 8.58 35.91 -8.67
CA ARG A 105 9.25 37.02 -9.35
C ARG A 105 8.16 37.92 -9.89
#